data_AF-A0A1G8SHI3-F1
#
_entry.id   AF-A0A1G8SHI3-F1
#
_cell.length_a   1.000
_cell.length_b   1.000
_cell.length_c   1.000
_cell.angle_alpha   90.00
_cell.angle_beta   90.00
_cell.angle_gamma   90.00
#
_symmetry.space_group_name_H-M   'P 1'
#
loop_
_entity.id
_entity.type
_entity.pdbx_description
1 polymer ?
#
loop_
_entity_poly.entity_id
_entity_poly.type
_entity_poly.pdbx_seq_one_letter_code
_entity_poly.pdbx_strand_id
1 'polypeptide(L)'
;MRIILILTLLLSIPITAQAEETLRIRILAHSNEEADQQEKMQVAEAMYPKLKEIMGAGETIGEAREAVDNQLHILNEIVDTQTTRPFTVEFRKDVYFPQKEGYESGEYEAILVTIGDGDGDNWWCLLFPDICLPEEKEVKKESWIAKQWDSFTDWWS
;
A
#
# COMPACT_ATOMS: atom_id res chain seq x y z
N MET A 1 -20.30 -47.40 -42.28
CA MET A 1 -20.85 -46.05 -42.05
C MET A 1 -20.40 -45.62 -40.66
N ARG A 2 -19.34 -44.80 -40.56
CA ARG A 2 -18.69 -44.46 -39.28
C ARG A 2 -19.40 -43.24 -38.67
N ILE A 3 -20.02 -43.42 -37.52
CA ILE A 3 -20.59 -42.35 -36.68
C ILE A 3 -19.41 -41.66 -35.99
N ILE A 4 -19.14 -40.41 -36.32
CA ILE A 4 -18.15 -39.58 -35.63
C ILE A 4 -18.85 -39.00 -34.40
N LEU A 5 -18.60 -39.58 -33.22
CA LEU A 5 -18.87 -38.92 -31.94
C LEU A 5 -17.94 -37.71 -31.84
N ILE A 6 -18.49 -36.51 -32.02
CA ILE A 6 -17.77 -35.28 -31.70
C ILE A 6 -17.87 -35.11 -30.19
N LEU A 7 -16.89 -35.66 -29.48
CA LEU A 7 -16.64 -35.38 -28.08
C LEU A 7 -16.11 -33.95 -27.98
N THR A 8 -17.00 -32.96 -27.79
CA THR A 8 -16.57 -31.59 -27.51
C THR A 8 -15.91 -31.58 -26.14
N LEU A 9 -14.59 -31.70 -26.14
CA LEU A 9 -13.73 -31.44 -25.00
C LEU A 9 -13.99 -29.98 -24.60
N LEU A 10 -14.82 -29.77 -23.57
CA LEU A 10 -14.88 -28.52 -22.85
C LEU A 10 -13.50 -28.34 -22.23
N LEU A 11 -12.61 -27.68 -22.96
CA LEU A 11 -11.43 -27.06 -22.39
C LEU A 11 -11.98 -26.09 -21.35
N SER A 12 -11.97 -26.52 -20.09
CA SER A 12 -12.10 -25.64 -18.95
C SER A 12 -10.88 -24.73 -19.02
N ILE A 13 -11.02 -23.63 -19.77
CA ILE A 13 -10.10 -22.51 -19.71
C ILE A 13 -10.15 -22.09 -18.24
N PRO A 14 -9.09 -22.28 -17.44
CA PRO A 14 -9.07 -21.69 -16.13
C PRO A 14 -9.17 -20.19 -16.37
N ILE A 15 -10.20 -19.55 -15.84
CA ILE A 15 -10.29 -18.09 -15.83
C ILE A 15 -9.22 -17.63 -14.83
N THR A 16 -7.99 -17.46 -15.30
CA THR A 16 -6.92 -16.82 -14.54
C THR A 16 -6.70 -15.46 -15.17
N ALA A 17 -7.56 -14.49 -14.87
CA ALA A 17 -7.43 -13.14 -15.43
C ALA A 17 -8.00 -12.05 -14.51
N GLN A 18 -7.90 -12.21 -13.19
CA GLN A 18 -8.31 -11.17 -12.23
C GLN A 18 -7.12 -10.53 -11.50
N ALA A 19 -5.99 -11.24 -11.35
CA ALA A 19 -4.81 -10.73 -10.65
C ALA A 19 -3.95 -9.78 -11.49
N GLU A 20 -4.01 -9.86 -12.83
CA GLU A 20 -3.06 -9.18 -13.73
C GLU A 20 -3.30 -7.67 -13.91
N GLU A 21 -4.38 -7.12 -13.36
CA GLU A 21 -4.81 -5.73 -13.58
C GLU A 21 -4.72 -4.85 -12.32
N THR A 22 -3.99 -5.29 -11.28
CA THR A 22 -3.82 -4.49 -10.05
C THR A 22 -2.36 -4.33 -9.66
N LEU A 23 -2.03 -3.18 -9.07
CA LEU A 23 -0.77 -2.96 -8.36
C LEU A 23 -1.07 -2.71 -6.90
N ARG A 24 -0.26 -3.28 -6.00
CA ARG A 24 -0.42 -3.16 -4.55
C ARG A 24 0.83 -2.57 -3.90
N ILE A 25 0.68 -2.18 -2.63
CA ILE A 25 1.81 -1.90 -1.73
C ILE A 25 1.69 -2.78 -0.49
N ARG A 26 2.82 -3.27 0.00
CA ARG A 26 2.93 -4.00 1.26
C ARG A 26 4.14 -3.50 2.03
N ILE A 27 3.94 -3.19 3.31
CA ILE A 27 4.99 -2.72 4.22
C ILE A 27 5.04 -3.68 5.41
N LEU A 28 6.20 -4.30 5.64
CA LEU A 28 6.48 -5.17 6.78
C LEU A 28 7.21 -4.36 7.86
N ALA A 29 6.68 -4.38 9.09
CA ALA A 29 7.35 -3.79 10.24
C ALA A 29 8.51 -4.67 10.71
N HIS A 30 9.47 -4.08 11.43
CA HIS A 30 10.56 -4.86 12.05
C HIS A 30 10.03 -5.91 13.02
N SER A 31 9.08 -5.54 13.89
CA SER A 31 8.44 -6.45 14.84
C SER A 31 6.99 -6.03 15.14
N ASN A 32 6.33 -6.74 16.06
CA ASN A 32 4.99 -6.41 16.57
C ASN A 32 4.97 -5.44 17.75
N GLU A 33 6.13 -4.90 18.15
CA GLU A 33 6.17 -3.83 19.13
C GLU A 33 5.44 -2.57 18.61
N GLU A 34 4.77 -1.87 19.52
CA GLU A 34 3.96 -0.70 19.17
C GLU A 34 4.77 0.36 18.40
N ALA A 35 6.03 0.58 18.79
CA ALA A 35 6.92 1.51 18.12
C ALA A 35 7.19 1.14 16.65
N ASP A 36 7.44 -0.14 16.37
CA ASP A 36 7.70 -0.62 15.00
C ASP A 36 6.42 -0.59 14.14
N GLN A 37 5.27 -0.84 14.76
CA GLN A 37 3.98 -0.69 14.10
C GLN A 37 3.68 0.77 13.76
N GLN A 38 4.06 1.72 14.62
CA GLN A 38 3.95 3.14 14.36
C GLN A 38 4.92 3.60 13.26
N GLU A 39 6.18 3.15 13.28
CA GLU A 39 7.18 3.44 12.24
C GLU A 39 6.69 2.97 10.86
N LYS A 40 6.14 1.76 10.75
CA LYS A 40 5.51 1.25 9.52
C LYS A 40 4.42 2.21 9.00
N MET A 41 3.57 2.72 9.88
CA MET A 41 2.49 3.64 9.48
C MET A 41 3.03 5.00 9.04
N GLN A 42 4.08 5.51 9.70
CA GLN A 42 4.77 6.74 9.28
C GLN A 42 5.38 6.59 7.88
N VAL A 43 6.00 5.44 7.60
CA VAL A 43 6.50 5.12 6.25
C VAL A 43 5.37 5.11 5.24
N ALA A 44 4.23 4.45 5.54
CA ALA A 44 3.07 4.42 4.65
C ALA A 44 2.53 5.83 4.34
N GLU A 45 2.39 6.66 5.37
CA GLU A 45 1.92 8.05 5.27
C GLU A 45 2.91 8.93 4.48
N ALA A 46 4.21 8.77 4.70
CA ALA A 46 5.25 9.54 4.01
C ALA A 46 5.34 9.19 2.51
N MET A 47 5.16 7.91 2.15
CA MET A 47 5.18 7.48 0.75
C MET A 47 3.93 7.91 -0.03
N TYR A 48 2.80 8.10 0.67
CA TYR A 48 1.49 8.32 0.04
C TYR A 48 1.46 9.46 -0.99
N PRO A 49 1.97 10.69 -0.71
CA PRO A 49 1.94 11.78 -1.68
C PRO A 49 2.66 11.43 -2.99
N LYS A 50 3.81 10.74 -2.89
CA LYS A 50 4.57 10.35 -4.07
C LYS A 50 3.89 9.21 -4.82
N LEU A 51 3.34 8.21 -4.12
CA LEU A 51 2.55 7.14 -4.74
C LEU A 51 1.35 7.70 -5.50
N LYS A 52 0.68 8.71 -4.95
CA LYS A 52 -0.43 9.41 -5.62
C LYS A 52 0.00 10.12 -6.89
N GLU A 53 1.16 10.78 -6.89
CA GLU A 53 1.75 11.37 -8.09
C GLU A 53 2.07 10.30 -9.15
N ILE A 54 2.71 9.20 -8.75
CA ILE A 54 3.09 8.09 -9.64
C ILE A 54 1.85 7.47 -10.31
N MET A 55 0.80 7.15 -9.54
CA MET A 55 -0.42 6.57 -10.11
C MET A 55 -1.24 7.58 -10.92
N GLY A 56 -1.21 8.87 -10.56
CA GLY A 56 -1.88 9.92 -11.32
C GLY A 56 -1.25 10.19 -12.70
N ALA A 57 -0.04 9.68 -12.95
CA ALA A 57 0.64 9.82 -14.24
C ALA A 57 0.28 8.71 -15.25
N GLY A 58 -0.31 7.60 -14.80
CA GLY A 58 -0.67 6.46 -15.66
C GLY A 58 -2.18 6.26 -15.75
N GLU A 59 -2.70 6.06 -16.97
CA GLU A 59 -4.10 5.71 -17.20
C GLU A 59 -4.28 4.18 -17.27
N THR A 60 -3.19 3.46 -17.52
CA THR A 60 -3.16 2.00 -17.65
C THR A 60 -2.22 1.35 -16.63
N ILE A 61 -2.47 0.06 -16.35
CA ILE A 61 -1.60 -0.77 -15.50
C ILE A 61 -0.15 -0.81 -16.02
N GLY A 62 0.05 -0.76 -17.34
CA GLY A 62 1.37 -0.77 -17.98
C GLY A 62 2.15 0.51 -17.67
N GLU A 63 1.51 1.66 -17.81
CA GLU A 63 2.09 2.96 -17.47
C GLU A 63 2.35 3.08 -15.97
N ALA A 64 1.44 2.57 -15.13
CA ALA A 64 1.62 2.55 -13.68
C ALA A 64 2.86 1.72 -13.27
N ARG A 65 3.10 0.57 -13.91
CA ARG A 65 4.31 -0.24 -13.71
C ARG A 65 5.58 0.53 -14.07
N GLU A 66 5.59 1.15 -15.25
CA GLU A 66 6.74 1.93 -15.72
C GLU A 66 7.01 3.14 -14.82
N ALA A 67 5.95 3.83 -14.36
CA ALA A 67 6.06 4.95 -13.44
C ALA A 67 6.65 4.53 -12.09
N VAL A 68 6.24 3.38 -11.54
CA VAL A 68 6.81 2.82 -10.31
C VAL A 68 8.29 2.49 -10.50
N ASP A 69 8.65 1.78 -11.58
CA ASP A 69 10.03 1.37 -11.84
C ASP A 69 10.96 2.58 -11.97
N ASN A 70 10.53 3.60 -12.70
CA ASN A 70 11.28 4.86 -12.87
C ASN A 70 11.43 5.67 -11.57
N GLN A 71 10.48 5.55 -10.64
CA GLN A 71 10.43 6.37 -9.41
C GLN A 71 10.80 5.58 -8.15
N LEU A 72 11.20 4.31 -8.27
CA LEU A 72 11.52 3.44 -7.14
C LEU A 72 12.64 4.01 -6.25
N HIS A 73 13.62 4.69 -6.87
CA HIS A 73 14.70 5.38 -6.16
C HIS A 73 14.19 6.51 -5.26
N ILE A 74 13.20 7.30 -5.71
CA ILE A 74 12.60 8.36 -4.88
C ILE A 74 11.80 7.76 -3.73
N LEU A 75 11.09 6.66 -3.97
CA LEU A 75 10.39 5.95 -2.89
C LEU A 75 11.39 5.43 -1.85
N ASN A 76 12.55 4.93 -2.27
CA ASN A 76 13.62 4.52 -1.38
C ASN A 76 14.14 5.70 -0.52
N GLU A 77 14.41 6.85 -1.15
CA GLU A 77 14.82 8.07 -0.45
C GLU A 77 13.77 8.53 0.58
N ILE A 78 12.48 8.41 0.27
CA ILE A 78 11.42 8.74 1.23
C ILE A 78 11.51 7.82 2.45
N VAL A 79 11.62 6.50 2.26
CA VAL A 79 11.73 5.55 3.38
C VAL A 79 13.00 5.81 4.22
N ASP A 80 14.12 6.16 3.57
CA ASP A 80 15.38 6.51 4.24
C ASP A 80 15.24 7.67 5.23
N THR A 81 14.32 8.61 4.96
CA THR A 81 14.03 9.72 5.90
C THR A 81 13.18 9.32 7.11
N GLN A 82 12.52 8.16 7.07
CA GLN A 82 11.55 7.74 8.08
C GLN A 82 12.09 6.71 9.07
N THR A 83 13.16 5.98 8.73
CA THR A 83 13.73 4.94 9.59
C THR A 83 15.25 5.03 9.63
N THR A 84 15.83 4.65 10.78
CA THR A 84 17.29 4.45 10.93
C THR A 84 17.69 2.99 10.85
N ARG A 85 16.72 2.09 10.69
CA ARG A 85 16.94 0.65 10.55
C ARG A 85 17.35 0.34 9.11
N PRO A 86 18.05 -0.79 8.88
CA PRO A 86 18.14 -1.35 7.54
C PRO A 86 16.74 -1.54 6.95
N PHE A 87 16.56 -1.23 5.67
CA PHE A 87 15.30 -1.42 4.99
C PHE A 87 15.51 -1.81 3.53
N THR A 88 14.45 -2.34 2.90
CA THR A 88 14.38 -2.55 1.46
C THR A 88 13.11 -1.93 0.89
N VAL A 89 13.20 -1.44 -0.33
CA VAL A 89 12.06 -0.99 -1.15
C VAL A 89 12.22 -1.62 -2.52
N GLU A 90 11.35 -2.56 -2.87
CA GLU A 90 11.45 -3.36 -4.09
C GLU A 90 10.13 -3.34 -4.85
N PHE A 91 10.19 -3.33 -6.18
CA PHE A 91 9.03 -3.66 -7.01
C PHE A 91 9.12 -5.13 -7.43
N ARG A 92 8.17 -5.94 -6.97
CA ARG A 92 8.17 -7.41 -7.16
C ARG A 92 6.89 -7.87 -7.83
N LYS A 93 6.96 -9.00 -8.53
CA LYS A 93 5.80 -9.57 -9.26
C LYS A 93 5.04 -10.65 -8.50
N ASP A 94 5.63 -11.13 -7.40
CA ASP A 94 5.28 -12.37 -6.72
C ASP A 94 5.16 -12.13 -5.20
N VAL A 95 4.53 -11.01 -4.80
CA VAL A 95 4.33 -10.71 -3.38
C VAL A 95 3.01 -11.34 -2.94
N TYR A 96 3.08 -12.24 -1.95
CA TYR A 96 1.89 -12.84 -1.38
C TYR A 96 1.10 -11.86 -0.53
N PHE A 97 -0.23 -11.87 -0.65
CA PHE A 97 -1.17 -11.12 0.20
C PHE A 97 -2.18 -12.08 0.83
N PRO A 98 -2.44 -11.95 2.15
CA PRO A 98 -3.50 -12.71 2.81
C PRO A 98 -4.88 -12.19 2.41
N GLN A 99 -5.91 -12.98 2.68
CA GLN A 99 -7.30 -12.61 2.40
C GLN A 99 -7.73 -11.40 3.26
N LYS A 100 -8.44 -10.44 2.66
CA LYS A 100 -9.12 -9.32 3.33
C LYS A 100 -10.49 -9.11 2.70
N GLU A 101 -11.43 -8.54 3.45
CA GLU A 101 -12.75 -8.23 2.89
C GLU A 101 -12.60 -7.28 1.69
N GLY A 102 -13.21 -7.65 0.56
CA GLY A 102 -13.07 -6.93 -0.71
C GLY A 102 -11.79 -7.21 -1.51
N TYR A 103 -10.87 -8.06 -1.02
CA TYR A 103 -9.59 -8.36 -1.68
C TYR A 103 -9.25 -9.85 -1.62
N GLU A 104 -9.02 -10.44 -2.78
CA GLU A 104 -8.58 -11.83 -2.87
C GLU A 104 -7.14 -12.01 -2.38
N SER A 105 -6.90 -13.18 -1.77
CA SER A 105 -5.57 -13.68 -1.43
C SER A 105 -4.86 -14.23 -2.67
N GLY A 106 -3.52 -14.18 -2.66
CA GLY A 106 -2.71 -14.63 -3.79
C GLY A 106 -1.40 -13.86 -3.93
N GLU A 107 -0.68 -14.14 -5.01
CA GLU A 107 0.52 -13.40 -5.40
C GLU A 107 0.16 -12.28 -6.37
N TYR A 108 0.71 -11.09 -6.12
CA TYR A 108 0.42 -9.89 -6.90
C TYR A 108 1.71 -9.08 -7.13
N GLU A 109 1.67 -8.26 -8.16
CA GLU A 109 2.67 -7.22 -8.36
C GLU A 109 2.52 -6.13 -7.30
N ALA A 110 3.62 -5.83 -6.61
CA ALA A 110 3.59 -4.88 -5.51
C ALA A 110 4.92 -4.18 -5.27
N ILE A 111 4.80 -2.96 -4.75
CA ILE A 111 5.90 -2.35 -3.99
C ILE A 111 5.94 -3.04 -2.63
N LEU A 112 7.05 -3.72 -2.33
CA LEU A 112 7.32 -4.34 -1.05
C LEU A 112 8.36 -3.51 -0.30
N VAL A 113 7.97 -3.01 0.86
CA VAL A 113 8.84 -2.34 1.81
C VAL A 113 9.06 -3.25 3.00
N THR A 114 10.31 -3.52 3.36
CA THR A 114 10.66 -4.29 4.57
C THR A 114 11.49 -3.40 5.47
N ILE A 115 11.02 -3.17 6.70
CA ILE A 115 11.74 -2.39 7.71
C ILE A 115 12.40 -3.36 8.68
N GLY A 116 13.70 -3.21 8.93
CA GLY A 116 14.46 -4.10 9.81
C GLY A 116 14.40 -5.55 9.35
N ASP A 117 13.83 -6.42 10.20
CA ASP A 117 13.80 -7.87 9.98
C ASP A 117 12.52 -8.30 9.25
N GLY A 118 11.51 -7.43 9.16
CA GLY A 118 10.25 -7.73 8.48
C GLY A 118 9.35 -8.75 9.20
N ASP A 119 9.63 -9.06 10.48
CA ASP A 119 8.92 -10.08 11.25
C ASP A 119 7.60 -9.57 11.87
N GLY A 120 7.35 -8.27 11.76
CA GLY A 120 6.16 -7.63 12.29
C GLY A 120 4.94 -7.72 11.37
N ASP A 121 3.81 -7.31 11.92
CA ASP A 121 2.55 -7.22 11.23
C ASP A 121 2.70 -6.26 10.07
N ASN A 122 2.02 -6.61 8.98
CA ASN A 122 2.10 -5.85 7.75
C ASN A 122 1.01 -4.81 7.64
N TRP A 123 1.21 -3.84 6.77
CA TRP A 123 0.19 -2.95 6.25
C TRP A 123 0.20 -3.10 4.73
N TRP A 124 -0.97 -3.12 4.12
CA TRP A 124 -1.06 -3.21 2.68
C TRP A 124 -2.33 -2.59 2.13
N CYS A 125 -2.23 -2.16 0.87
CA CYS A 125 -3.25 -1.40 0.19
C CYS A 125 -3.15 -1.58 -1.33
N LEU A 126 -4.25 -1.30 -2.03
CA LEU A 126 -4.31 -1.22 -3.49
C LEU A 126 -3.75 0.14 -3.95
N LEU A 127 -2.92 0.14 -4.99
CA LEU A 127 -2.39 1.35 -5.63
C LEU A 127 -3.09 1.66 -6.96
N PHE A 128 -3.41 0.64 -7.76
CA PHE A 128 -4.07 0.79 -9.04
C PHE A 128 -5.20 -0.25 -9.15
N PRO A 129 -6.41 0.12 -9.64
CA PRO A 129 -6.79 1.44 -10.18
C PRO A 129 -7.12 2.51 -9.12
N ASP A 130 -7.54 2.10 -7.93
CA ASP A 130 -7.94 3.02 -6.85
C ASP A 130 -6.91 2.98 -5.71
N ILE A 131 -6.16 4.09 -5.53
CA ILE A 131 -5.31 4.24 -4.34
C ILE A 131 -6.19 4.26 -3.10
N CYS A 132 -5.91 3.40 -2.12
CA CYS A 132 -6.47 3.56 -0.78
C CYS A 132 -5.60 4.50 0.09
N LEU A 133 -6.29 5.33 0.87
CA LEU A 133 -5.68 6.24 1.83
C LEU A 133 -5.33 5.49 3.12
N PRO A 134 -4.15 5.67 3.71
CA PRO A 134 -4.00 5.48 5.15
C PRO A 134 -5.00 6.42 5.84
N GLU A 135 -5.78 5.92 6.79
CA GLU A 135 -6.74 6.76 7.51
C GLU A 135 -6.00 7.97 8.14
N GLU A 136 -6.40 9.19 7.79
CA GLU A 136 -5.93 10.38 8.49
C GLU A 136 -6.39 10.26 9.95
N LYS A 137 -5.45 9.99 10.86
CA LYS A 137 -5.71 10.28 12.27
C LYS A 137 -5.86 11.78 12.36
N GLU A 138 -7.08 12.26 12.64
CA GLU A 138 -7.27 13.66 13.04
C GLU A 138 -6.29 13.97 14.17
N VAL A 139 -5.25 14.74 13.86
CA VAL A 139 -4.43 15.38 14.88
C VAL A 139 -5.38 16.32 15.58
N LYS A 140 -5.93 15.90 16.73
CA LYS A 140 -6.53 16.82 17.69
C LYS A 140 -5.45 17.80 18.10
N LYS A 141 -5.32 18.89 17.35
CA LYS A 141 -4.68 20.11 17.81
C LYS A 141 -5.52 20.57 18.99
N GLU A 142 -5.16 20.15 20.19
CA GLU A 142 -5.50 20.92 21.38
C GLU A 142 -4.87 22.29 21.18
N SER A 143 -5.69 23.20 20.63
CA SER A 143 -5.34 24.57 20.40
C SER A 143 -5.13 25.22 21.76
N TRP A 144 -3.88 25.50 22.12
CA TRP A 144 -3.53 26.31 23.29
C TRP A 144 -4.19 27.70 23.21
N ILE A 145 -4.54 28.16 22.00
CA ILE A 145 -5.31 29.38 21.76
C ILE A 145 -6.74 29.26 22.30
N ALA A 146 -7.36 28.08 22.20
CA ALA A 146 -8.71 27.85 22.74
C ALA A 146 -8.72 27.88 24.28
N LYS A 147 -7.73 27.25 24.94
CA LYS A 147 -7.58 27.31 26.41
C LYS A 147 -7.32 28.74 26.90
N GLN A 148 -6.62 29.55 26.11
CA GLN A 148 -6.30 30.93 26.48
C GLN A 148 -7.48 31.90 26.28
N TRP A 149 -8.37 31.62 25.32
CA TRP A 149 -9.59 32.40 25.11
C TRP A 149 -10.66 32.13 26.18
N ASP A 150 -10.86 30.86 26.58
CA ASP A 150 -11.78 30.51 27.67
C ASP A 150 -11.32 31.15 29.01
N SER A 151 -10.01 31.13 29.28
CA SER A 151 -9.42 31.84 30.42
C SER A 151 -9.59 33.37 30.35
N PHE A 152 -9.68 33.94 29.16
CA PHE A 152 -9.82 35.38 28.96
C PHE A 152 -11.29 35.83 29.14
N THR A 153 -12.26 35.00 28.75
CA THR A 153 -13.69 35.31 28.91
C THR A 153 -14.21 35.16 30.33
N ASP A 154 -13.57 34.33 31.16
CA ASP A 154 -13.92 34.17 32.58
C ASP A 154 -13.62 35.43 33.43
N TRP A 155 -12.74 36.33 32.96
CA TRP A 155 -12.37 37.56 33.67
C TRP A 155 -13.30 38.75 33.44
N TRP A 156 -14.28 38.62 32.54
CA TRP A 156 -15.23 39.69 32.19
C TRP A 156 -16.69 39.37 32.56
N SER A 157 -16.90 38.40 33.44
CA SER A 157 -18.18 38.14 34.11
C SER A 157 -18.17 38.64 35.56
#